data_AF-A0A8T4RU49-F1
#
_entry.id   AF-A0A8T4RU49-F1
#
_cell.length_a   1.000
_cell.length_b   1.000
_cell.length_c   1.000
_cell.angle_alpha   90.00
_cell.angle_beta   90.00
_cell.angle_gamma   90.00
#
_symmetry.space_group_name_H-M   'P 1'
#
loop_
_entity.id
_entity.type
_entity.pdbx_description
1 polymer ?
#
loop_
_entity_poly.entity_id
_entity_poly.type
_entity_poly.pdbx_seq_one_letter_code
_entity_poly.pdbx_strand_id
1 'polypeptide(L)'
;MKQQYLIAIIFTLLLVGILFFLFSPKEPLSKEERVASEITAIEKSIAGKEGPVLLQLTETPEEWKPVIEFCAQQPEGEGRDRCLYHKALDYNETLLCYQMSGLEWQGKCFRGVAINLDNIRLCNVITHPYQKNRCVTFFGIKHKDPEICNLVEDANLRTLCLKFAQP
;
A
#
# COMPACT_ATOMS: atom_id res chain seq x y z
N MET A 1 49.78 -7.04 58.56
CA MET A 1 48.33 -7.33 58.66
C MET A 1 47.43 -6.30 57.94
N LYS A 2 47.62 -4.98 58.10
CA LYS A 2 46.73 -3.98 57.46
C LYS A 2 46.71 -4.01 55.91
N GLN A 3 47.84 -4.31 55.26
CA GLN A 3 47.95 -4.31 53.79
C GLN A 3 47.22 -5.47 53.10
N GLN A 4 47.18 -6.65 53.73
CA GLN A 4 46.45 -7.81 53.19
C GLN A 4 44.93 -7.59 53.17
N TYR A 5 44.41 -6.84 54.16
CA TYR A 5 42.98 -6.52 54.24
C TYR A 5 42.52 -5.60 53.11
N LEU A 6 43.37 -4.65 52.69
CA LEU A 6 43.06 -3.72 51.61
C LEU A 6 42.92 -4.43 50.25
N ILE A 7 43.79 -5.41 49.97
CA ILE A 7 43.75 -6.19 48.72
C ILE A 7 42.48 -7.04 48.66
N ALA A 8 42.08 -7.65 49.76
CA ALA A 8 40.86 -8.46 49.83
C ALA A 8 39.59 -7.63 49.54
N ILE A 9 39.51 -6.39 50.06
CA ILE A 9 38.37 -5.48 49.81
C ILE A 9 38.29 -5.06 48.35
N ILE A 10 39.43 -4.76 47.70
CA ILE A 10 39.43 -4.35 46.29
C ILE A 10 38.95 -5.51 45.41
N PHE A 11 39.43 -6.72 45.70
CA PHE A 11 39.04 -7.90 44.92
C PHE A 11 37.55 -8.24 45.06
N THR A 12 36.97 -8.11 46.26
CA THR A 12 35.53 -8.32 46.46
C THR A 12 34.69 -7.26 45.76
N LEU A 13 35.10 -5.99 45.79
CA LEU A 13 34.39 -4.92 45.06
C LEU A 13 34.44 -5.12 43.54
N LEU A 14 35.59 -5.56 43.00
CA LEU A 14 35.72 -5.88 41.58
C LEU A 14 34.83 -7.07 41.19
N LEU A 15 34.80 -8.14 41.99
CA LEU A 15 33.92 -9.28 41.74
C LEU A 15 32.43 -8.90 41.78
N VAL A 16 32.02 -8.07 42.74
CA VAL A 16 30.64 -7.58 42.83
C VAL A 16 30.30 -6.71 41.61
N GLY A 17 31.21 -5.84 41.16
CA GLY A 17 31.02 -5.03 39.96
C GLY A 17 30.87 -5.86 38.68
N ILE A 18 31.71 -6.89 38.51
CA ILE A 18 31.63 -7.81 37.37
C ILE A 18 30.30 -8.59 37.41
N LEU A 19 29.91 -9.09 38.58
CA LEU A 19 28.62 -9.77 38.73
C LEU A 19 27.46 -8.83 38.39
N PHE A 20 27.47 -7.59 38.86
CA PHE A 20 26.42 -6.61 38.54
C PHE A 20 26.33 -6.31 37.03
N PHE A 21 27.47 -6.25 36.35
CA PHE A 21 27.52 -6.03 34.90
C PHE A 21 27.05 -7.25 34.10
N LEU A 22 27.37 -8.46 34.55
CA LEU A 22 26.93 -9.71 33.91
C LEU A 22 25.45 -10.02 34.17
N PHE A 23 24.90 -9.57 35.30
CA PHE A 23 23.50 -9.79 35.69
C PHE A 23 22.59 -8.59 35.44
N SER A 24 23.08 -7.52 34.83
CA SER A 24 22.21 -6.43 34.39
C SER A 24 21.23 -6.97 33.34
N PRO A 25 19.91 -6.96 33.62
CA PRO A 25 18.92 -7.43 32.67
C PRO A 25 19.03 -6.54 31.44
N LYS A 26 19.35 -7.15 30.28
CA LYS A 26 19.23 -6.47 28.98
C LYS A 26 17.81 -5.93 28.92
N GLU A 27 17.68 -4.61 28.86
CA GLU A 27 16.38 -3.99 28.68
C GLU A 27 15.74 -4.58 27.42
N PRO A 28 14.49 -5.07 27.51
CA PRO A 28 13.80 -5.58 26.35
C PRO A 28 13.72 -4.45 25.34
N LEU A 29 14.30 -4.70 24.16
CA LEU A 29 14.26 -3.82 22.99
C LEU A 29 12.86 -3.19 22.88
N SER A 30 12.79 -1.86 22.86
CA SER A 30 11.52 -1.16 22.94
C SER A 30 10.61 -1.61 21.78
N LYS A 31 9.29 -1.58 22.00
CA LYS A 31 8.33 -1.97 20.95
C LYS A 31 8.55 -1.17 19.65
N GLU A 32 9.07 0.04 19.76
CA GLU A 32 9.40 0.90 18.61
C GLU A 32 10.59 0.37 17.79
N GLU A 33 11.64 -0.17 18.43
CA GLU A 33 12.78 -0.76 17.71
C GLU A 33 12.42 -2.08 17.00
N ARG A 34 11.51 -2.90 17.57
CA ARG A 34 11.01 -4.10 16.87
C ARG A 34 10.24 -3.74 15.61
N VAL A 35 9.34 -2.76 15.70
CA VAL A 35 8.55 -2.28 14.56
C VAL A 35 9.47 -1.67 13.49
N ALA A 36 10.47 -0.89 13.88
CA ALA A 36 11.44 -0.34 12.94
C ALA A 36 12.20 -1.43 12.16
N SER A 37 12.61 -2.52 12.83
CA SER A 37 13.35 -3.62 12.16
C SER A 37 12.49 -4.42 11.17
N GLU A 38 11.20 -4.59 11.45
CA GLU A 38 10.27 -5.29 10.55
C GLU A 38 9.92 -4.43 9.33
N ILE A 39 9.78 -3.11 9.52
CA ILE A 39 9.52 -2.17 8.41
C ILE A 39 10.68 -2.17 7.40
N THR A 40 11.94 -2.15 7.85
CA THR A 40 13.10 -2.15 6.94
C THR A 40 13.22 -3.46 6.13
N ALA A 41 12.81 -4.60 6.71
CA ALA A 41 12.82 -5.88 6.02
C ALA A 41 11.74 -5.94 4.92
N ILE A 42 10.57 -5.37 5.18
CA ILE A 42 9.48 -5.26 4.22
C ILE A 42 9.85 -4.30 3.08
N GLU A 43 10.39 -3.11 3.39
CA GLU A 43 10.86 -2.15 2.38
C GLU A 43 11.91 -2.76 1.44
N LYS A 44 12.85 -3.54 1.98
CA LYS A 44 13.89 -4.20 1.17
C LYS A 44 13.33 -5.30 0.25
N SER A 45 12.22 -5.94 0.63
CA SER A 45 11.52 -6.92 -0.21
C SER A 45 10.69 -6.26 -1.32
N ILE A 46 10.33 -4.98 -1.13
CA ILE A 46 9.48 -4.20 -2.01
C ILE A 46 10.32 -3.33 -2.97
N ALA A 47 11.52 -2.90 -2.55
CA ALA A 47 12.45 -2.06 -3.32
C ALA A 47 12.95 -2.66 -4.65
N GLY A 48 12.59 -3.91 -4.97
CA GLY A 48 12.84 -4.53 -6.28
C GLY A 48 11.64 -4.52 -7.24
N LYS A 49 10.45 -4.07 -6.82
CA LYS A 49 9.20 -4.17 -7.60
C LYS A 49 8.35 -2.89 -7.62
N GLU A 50 8.88 -1.77 -7.12
CA GLU A 50 8.16 -0.50 -7.03
C GLU A 50 8.87 0.62 -7.79
N GLY A 51 8.61 0.69 -9.09
CA GLY A 51 8.38 1.99 -9.71
C GLY A 51 6.87 2.22 -9.77
N PRO A 52 6.38 3.48 -9.78
CA PRO A 52 5.10 3.75 -10.40
C PRO A 52 5.26 3.27 -11.84
N VAL A 53 4.75 2.08 -12.12
CA VAL A 53 4.61 1.55 -13.47
C VAL A 53 3.48 2.37 -14.09
N LEU A 54 3.76 3.65 -14.34
CA LEU A 54 3.23 4.34 -15.50
C LEU A 54 3.88 3.57 -16.66
N LEU A 55 3.26 2.44 -17.03
CA LEU A 55 3.61 1.73 -18.24
C LEU A 55 3.42 2.77 -19.33
N GLN A 56 4.54 3.32 -19.80
CA GLN A 56 4.64 3.83 -21.16
C GLN A 56 4.48 2.62 -22.08
N LEU A 57 3.30 2.00 -22.05
CA LEU A 57 2.82 1.13 -23.11
C LEU A 57 2.52 2.09 -24.24
N THR A 58 3.57 2.38 -25.01
CA THR A 58 3.48 3.17 -26.23
C THR A 58 2.61 2.47 -27.27
N GLU A 59 2.34 1.18 -27.09
CA GLU A 59 1.56 0.36 -28.01
C GLU A 59 0.57 -0.51 -27.24
N THR A 60 -0.69 -0.51 -27.70
CA THR A 60 -1.69 -1.49 -27.26
C THR A 60 -1.28 -2.88 -27.75
N PRO A 61 -1.24 -3.90 -26.89
CA PRO A 61 -0.99 -5.27 -27.31
C PRO A 61 -1.92 -5.71 -28.46
N GLU A 62 -1.37 -6.46 -29.41
CA GLU A 62 -2.08 -6.87 -30.64
C GLU A 62 -3.40 -7.60 -30.34
N GLU A 63 -3.42 -8.38 -29.26
CA GLU A 63 -4.57 -9.14 -28.78
C GLU A 63 -5.79 -8.27 -28.41
N TRP A 64 -5.58 -7.00 -28.04
CA TRP A 64 -6.66 -6.10 -27.62
C TRP A 64 -7.19 -5.21 -28.75
N LYS A 65 -6.50 -5.15 -29.90
CA LYS A 65 -6.97 -4.35 -31.05
C LYS A 65 -8.40 -4.71 -31.49
N PRO A 66 -8.80 -5.99 -31.63
CA PRO A 66 -10.17 -6.33 -32.04
C PRO A 66 -11.21 -5.83 -31.04
N VAL A 67 -10.88 -5.80 -29.75
CA VAL A 67 -11.78 -5.31 -28.69
C VAL A 67 -11.97 -3.80 -28.79
N ILE A 68 -10.88 -3.06 -29.02
CA ILE A 68 -10.93 -1.60 -29.21
C ILE A 68 -11.71 -1.26 -30.48
N GLU A 69 -11.45 -1.95 -31.58
CA GLU A 69 -12.17 -1.78 -32.85
C GLU A 69 -13.67 -2.07 -32.70
N PHE A 70 -14.03 -3.15 -31.99
CA PHE A 70 -15.43 -3.45 -31.68
C PHE A 70 -16.10 -2.33 -30.88
N CYS A 71 -15.45 -1.83 -29.81
CA CYS A 71 -16.00 -0.74 -29.02
C CYS A 71 -16.01 0.60 -29.77
N ALA A 72 -15.15 0.79 -30.76
CA ALA A 72 -15.14 1.98 -31.61
C ALA A 72 -16.35 2.06 -32.56
N GLN A 73 -17.07 0.95 -32.78
CA GLN A 73 -18.33 0.94 -33.54
C GLN A 73 -19.52 1.51 -32.74
N GLN A 74 -19.35 1.73 -31.43
CA GLN A 74 -20.36 2.37 -30.60
C GLN A 74 -20.38 3.89 -30.83
N PRO A 75 -21.51 4.59 -30.54
CA PRO A 75 -21.53 6.05 -30.53
C PRO A 75 -20.43 6.62 -29.63
N GLU A 76 -19.75 7.66 -30.11
CA GLU A 76 -18.70 8.35 -29.35
C GLU A 76 -19.22 8.86 -28.00
N GLY A 77 -18.31 8.98 -27.02
CA GLY A 77 -18.64 9.35 -25.64
C GLY A 77 -19.06 8.15 -24.80
N GLU A 78 -20.21 8.25 -24.13
CA GLU A 78 -20.61 7.29 -23.08
C GLU A 78 -20.80 5.86 -23.60
N GLY A 79 -21.31 5.69 -24.83
CA GLY A 79 -21.53 4.37 -25.42
C GLY A 79 -20.23 3.58 -25.59
N ARG A 80 -19.23 4.22 -26.21
CA ARG A 80 -17.87 3.68 -26.36
C ARG A 80 -17.19 3.44 -25.02
N ASP A 81 -17.21 4.42 -24.11
CA ASP A 81 -16.55 4.31 -22.80
C ASP A 81 -17.15 3.18 -21.94
N ARG A 82 -18.48 3.01 -21.99
CA ARG A 82 -19.16 1.89 -21.33
C ARG A 82 -18.75 0.53 -21.90
N CYS A 83 -18.61 0.42 -23.22
CA CYS A 83 -18.13 -0.81 -23.86
C CYS A 83 -16.72 -1.17 -23.37
N LEU A 84 -15.79 -0.21 -23.44
CA LEU A 84 -14.41 -0.39 -22.97
C LEU A 84 -14.37 -0.76 -21.47
N TYR A 85 -15.24 -0.16 -20.65
CA TYR A 85 -15.32 -0.43 -19.22
C TYR A 85 -15.66 -1.88 -18.94
N HIS A 86 -16.69 -2.43 -19.59
CA HIS A 86 -17.04 -3.83 -19.39
C HIS A 86 -15.91 -4.77 -19.81
N LYS A 87 -15.26 -4.49 -20.95
CA LYS A 87 -14.13 -5.30 -21.41
C LYS A 87 -12.93 -5.23 -20.49
N ALA A 88 -12.59 -4.04 -19.97
CA ALA A 88 -11.55 -3.89 -18.97
C ALA A 88 -11.80 -4.75 -17.73
N LEU A 89 -13.05 -4.85 -17.27
CA LEU A 89 -13.41 -5.68 -16.12
C LEU A 89 -13.42 -7.17 -16.45
N ASP A 90 -13.94 -7.57 -17.61
CA ASP A 90 -13.98 -8.96 -18.06
C ASP A 90 -12.56 -9.55 -18.13
N TYR A 91 -11.59 -8.74 -18.58
CA TYR A 91 -10.21 -9.15 -18.78
C TYR A 91 -9.24 -8.74 -17.67
N ASN A 92 -9.71 -7.94 -16.70
CA ASN A 92 -8.86 -7.25 -15.71
C ASN A 92 -7.71 -6.45 -16.35
N GLU A 93 -7.95 -5.83 -17.50
CA GLU A 93 -6.94 -5.12 -18.28
C GLU A 93 -7.10 -3.60 -18.17
N THR A 94 -6.12 -2.96 -17.56
CA THR A 94 -6.09 -1.51 -17.34
C THR A 94 -5.84 -0.70 -18.61
N LEU A 95 -5.23 -1.28 -19.65
CA LEU A 95 -4.97 -0.59 -20.92
C LEU A 95 -6.25 -0.12 -21.60
N LEU A 96 -7.32 -0.90 -21.47
CA LEU A 96 -8.64 -0.54 -21.99
C LEU A 96 -9.22 0.69 -21.26
N CYS A 97 -8.87 0.93 -20.00
CA CYS A 97 -9.27 2.13 -19.27
C CYS A 97 -8.61 3.40 -19.83
N TYR A 98 -7.38 3.30 -20.35
CA TYR A 98 -6.69 4.44 -20.97
C TYR A 98 -7.31 4.88 -22.30
N GLN A 99 -8.08 4.01 -22.96
CA GLN A 99 -8.73 4.29 -24.25
C GLN A 99 -10.06 5.06 -24.12
N MET A 100 -10.49 5.36 -22.90
CA MET A 100 -11.73 6.07 -22.61
C MET A 100 -11.55 7.58 -22.73
N SER A 101 -12.61 8.25 -23.19
CA SER A 101 -12.61 9.71 -23.38
C SER A 101 -12.84 10.49 -22.08
N GLY A 102 -13.67 9.98 -21.18
CA GLY A 102 -14.01 10.67 -19.93
C GLY A 102 -13.13 10.27 -18.76
N LEU A 103 -12.54 11.25 -18.05
CA LEU A 103 -11.77 11.02 -16.81
C LEU A 103 -12.60 10.32 -15.72
N GLU A 104 -13.91 10.58 -15.66
CA GLU A 104 -14.81 9.89 -14.75
C GLU A 104 -14.91 8.39 -15.08
N TRP A 105 -15.13 8.06 -16.36
CA TRP A 105 -15.21 6.67 -16.85
C TRP A 105 -13.88 5.94 -16.67
N GLN A 106 -12.78 6.59 -17.02
CA GLN A 106 -11.44 6.08 -16.79
C GLN A 106 -11.20 5.77 -15.31
N GLY A 107 -11.49 6.71 -14.41
CA GLY A 107 -11.36 6.48 -12.97
C GLY A 107 -12.27 5.36 -12.44
N LYS A 108 -13.50 5.27 -12.95
CA LYS A 108 -14.43 4.17 -12.63
C LYS A 108 -13.89 2.81 -13.11
N CYS A 109 -13.29 2.77 -14.29
CA CYS A 109 -12.67 1.59 -14.88
C CYS A 109 -11.49 1.09 -14.04
N PHE A 110 -10.50 1.95 -13.77
CA PHE A 110 -9.37 1.62 -12.92
C PHE A 110 -9.80 1.15 -11.54
N ARG A 111 -10.78 1.81 -10.91
CA ARG A 111 -11.34 1.35 -9.64
C ARG A 111 -11.92 -0.06 -9.74
N GLY A 112 -12.70 -0.35 -10.78
CA GLY A 112 -13.29 -1.67 -10.96
C GLY A 112 -12.23 -2.77 -11.14
N VAL A 113 -11.22 -2.51 -11.99
CA VAL A 113 -10.08 -3.44 -12.17
C VAL A 113 -9.29 -3.61 -10.87
N ALA A 114 -9.05 -2.52 -10.13
CA ALA A 114 -8.42 -2.56 -8.81
C ALA A 114 -9.16 -3.49 -7.86
N ILE A 115 -10.49 -3.37 -7.78
CA ILE A 115 -11.34 -4.20 -6.92
C ILE A 115 -11.27 -5.68 -7.34
N ASN A 116 -11.39 -5.98 -8.64
CA ASN A 116 -11.34 -7.35 -9.14
C ASN A 116 -9.99 -8.03 -8.86
N LEU A 117 -8.89 -7.28 -9.00
CA LEU A 117 -7.53 -7.78 -8.78
C LEU A 117 -7.07 -7.68 -7.32
N ASP A 118 -7.91 -7.12 -6.43
CA ASP A 118 -7.53 -6.77 -5.06
C ASP A 118 -6.23 -5.95 -4.95
N ASN A 119 -6.04 -5.00 -5.88
CA ASN A 119 -4.80 -4.23 -6.02
C ASN A 119 -5.03 -2.74 -5.77
N ILE A 120 -4.83 -2.30 -4.53
CA ILE A 120 -4.96 -0.89 -4.13
C ILE A 120 -4.02 0.07 -4.89
N ARG A 121 -2.87 -0.41 -5.39
CA ARG A 121 -1.93 0.47 -6.11
C ARG A 121 -2.54 1.06 -7.36
N LEU A 122 -3.51 0.37 -7.98
CA LEU A 122 -4.27 0.90 -9.11
C LEU A 122 -5.12 2.13 -8.75
N CYS A 123 -5.49 2.32 -7.47
CA CYS A 123 -6.17 3.54 -7.02
C CYS A 123 -5.28 4.78 -7.21
N ASN A 124 -3.95 4.65 -7.14
CA ASN A 124 -3.02 5.78 -7.29
C ASN A 124 -2.92 6.29 -8.72
N VAL A 125 -3.32 5.48 -9.70
CA VAL A 125 -3.35 5.85 -11.13
C VAL A 125 -4.59 6.68 -11.45
N ILE A 126 -5.62 6.65 -10.59
CA ILE A 126 -6.88 7.37 -10.82
C ILE A 126 -6.65 8.87 -10.64
N THR A 127 -6.75 9.62 -11.74
CA THR A 127 -6.61 11.07 -11.76
C THR A 127 -7.88 11.80 -11.30
N HIS A 128 -9.06 11.21 -11.51
CA HIS A 128 -10.33 11.80 -11.08
C HIS A 128 -10.49 11.71 -9.54
N PRO A 129 -10.47 12.84 -8.79
CA PRO A 129 -10.32 12.82 -7.33
C PRO A 129 -11.42 12.02 -6.61
N TYR A 130 -12.67 12.18 -7.03
CA TYR A 130 -13.78 11.43 -6.43
C TYR A 130 -13.66 9.91 -6.65
N GLN A 131 -13.19 9.46 -7.81
CA GLN A 131 -13.04 8.03 -8.10
C GLN A 131 -11.85 7.45 -7.33
N LYS A 132 -10.75 8.20 -7.21
CA LYS A 132 -9.59 7.85 -6.38
C LYS A 132 -10.00 7.65 -4.92
N ASN A 133 -10.67 8.64 -4.33
CA ASN A 133 -11.15 8.56 -2.96
C ASN A 133 -12.07 7.37 -2.73
N ARG A 134 -13.03 7.11 -3.63
CA ARG A 134 -13.89 5.93 -3.55
C ARG A 134 -13.13 4.61 -3.66
N CYS A 135 -12.09 4.55 -4.49
CA CYS A 135 -11.24 3.38 -4.62
C CYS A 135 -10.52 3.09 -3.29
N VAL A 136 -9.82 4.09 -2.74
CA VAL A 136 -9.10 3.97 -1.46
C VAL A 136 -10.05 3.63 -0.30
N THR A 137 -11.21 4.30 -0.22
CA THR A 137 -12.24 4.01 0.79
C THR A 137 -12.71 2.56 0.74
N PHE A 138 -12.91 1.99 -0.45
CA PHE A 138 -13.31 0.58 -0.58
C PHE A 138 -12.28 -0.34 0.06
N PHE A 139 -10.99 -0.14 -0.22
CA PHE A 139 -9.92 -0.97 0.32
C PHE A 139 -9.77 -0.82 1.84
N GLY A 140 -9.86 0.41 2.37
CA GLY A 140 -9.80 0.61 3.83
C GLY A 140 -10.94 -0.09 4.58
N ILE A 141 -12.15 -0.07 4.01
CA ILE A 141 -13.29 -0.81 4.57
C ILE A 141 -13.11 -2.33 4.42
N LYS A 142 -12.73 -2.79 3.21
CA LYS A 142 -12.57 -4.22 2.91
C LYS A 142 -11.52 -4.88 3.80
N HIS A 143 -10.39 -4.21 4.02
CA HIS A 143 -9.27 -4.75 4.81
C HIS A 143 -9.31 -4.39 6.29
N LYS A 144 -10.33 -3.63 6.73
CA LYS A 144 -10.43 -3.16 8.11
C LYS A 144 -9.18 -2.42 8.57
N ASP A 145 -8.68 -1.54 7.70
CA ASP A 145 -7.42 -0.83 7.89
C ASP A 145 -7.65 0.70 7.93
N PRO A 146 -7.64 1.31 9.13
CA PRO A 146 -7.75 2.75 9.30
C PRO A 146 -6.62 3.55 8.63
N GLU A 147 -5.43 2.99 8.45
CA GLU A 147 -4.31 3.68 7.82
C GLU A 147 -4.56 3.89 6.32
N ILE A 148 -5.20 2.92 5.66
CA ILE A 148 -5.69 3.12 4.28
C ILE A 148 -6.75 4.23 4.24
N CYS A 149 -7.63 4.30 5.23
CA CYS A 149 -8.63 5.37 5.30
C CYS A 149 -8.01 6.77 5.45
N ASN A 150 -6.85 6.89 6.11
CA ASN A 150 -6.12 8.16 6.24
C ASN A 150 -5.62 8.71 4.90
N LEU A 151 -5.50 7.86 3.87
CA LEU A 151 -5.14 8.26 2.50
C LEU A 151 -6.33 8.88 1.73
N VAL A 152 -7.55 8.87 2.28
CA VAL A 152 -8.73 9.49 1.66
C VAL A 152 -8.69 11.00 1.91
N GLU A 153 -8.59 11.76 0.82
CA GLU A 153 -8.54 13.22 0.78
C GLU A 153 -9.92 13.85 1.06
N ASP A 154 -11.00 13.24 0.57
CA ASP A 154 -12.37 13.69 0.83
C ASP A 154 -12.78 13.41 2.28
N ALA A 155 -13.08 14.46 3.04
CA ALA A 155 -13.34 14.35 4.47
C ALA A 155 -14.57 13.49 4.82
N ASN A 156 -15.62 13.52 3.98
CA ASN A 156 -16.84 12.74 4.21
C ASN A 156 -16.57 11.26 3.95
N LEU A 157 -15.89 10.94 2.85
CA LEU A 157 -15.48 9.58 2.52
C LEU A 157 -14.47 9.02 3.52
N ARG A 158 -13.54 9.84 4.02
CA ARG A 158 -12.59 9.43 5.07
C ARG A 158 -13.31 9.07 6.36
N THR A 159 -14.23 9.92 6.80
CA THR A 159 -15.04 9.68 8.01
C THR A 159 -15.86 8.40 7.86
N LEU A 160 -16.46 8.19 6.69
CA LEU A 160 -17.18 6.96 6.37
C LEU A 160 -16.25 5.74 6.42
N CYS A 161 -15.08 5.83 5.80
CA CYS A 161 -14.07 4.77 5.78
C CYS A 161 -13.66 4.38 7.20
N LEU A 162 -13.23 5.33 8.02
CA LEU A 162 -12.78 5.11 9.39
C LEU A 162 -13.87 4.47 10.25
N LYS A 163 -15.14 4.85 10.05
CA LYS A 163 -16.28 4.25 10.75
C LYS A 163 -16.45 2.76 10.44
N PHE A 164 -16.25 2.36 9.19
CA PHE A 164 -16.49 0.99 8.74
C PHE A 164 -15.23 0.11 8.70
N ALA A 165 -14.04 0.70 8.79
CA ALA A 165 -12.75 0.01 8.86
C ALA A 165 -12.40 -0.52 10.26
N GLN A 166 -13.21 -0.24 11.29
CA GLN A 166 -12.99 -0.81 12.62
C GLN A 166 -13.31 -2.33 12.64
N PRO A 167 -12.49 -3.13 13.34
CA PRO A 167 -12.69 -4.57 13.50
C PRO A 167 -13.95 -4.91 14.32
#